data_AF-A0A6A4YIM6-F1
#
_entry.id   AF-A0A6A4YIM6-F1
#
_cell.length_a   1.000
_cell.length_b   1.000
_cell.length_c   1.000
_cell.angle_alpha   90.00
_cell.angle_beta   90.00
_cell.angle_gamma   90.00
#
_symmetry.space_group_name_H-M   'P 1'
#
loop_
_entity.id
_entity.type
_entity.pdbx_description
1 polymer ?
#
loop_
_entity_poly.entity_id
_entity_poly.type
_entity_poly.pdbx_seq_one_letter_code
_entity_poly.pdbx_strand_id
1 'polypeptide(L)'
;MSTSSTSTLGLTLGFFHHFVELHGGRYAFQGLSTKDVCMKFVKPFTASSQLSLVDHVLRNDPESDLYVQPATWFVSHAWNYMFLDVVDALRDFFDDLGVDSDSVAVWFCMFNNNQHLVQGQVRFEFWVDSFQRALTSIGNVVMVLSPWYNPTTLTRAWCVFEIYVAIVTDARFEVAMAKAQKEAFLDDIKDDSAFYKMLGTINSEEARTAVPSDRDNIFHALQQANLFFADLDRMLFNVLEAWMLRTIQSQVNVSIGDDKAQWLAAMGAMNIDKRLYDEAKVCFTDAVHLYRQPTGRTDDPRIWKAMARIGEIHVNTHQPRTVWEPIFQKAMAHQTALLGESHYDTLTTILLLGQAYVVGGDIALGLSILTKCFQLSDGVYSDERPLILGLMNMIGMAYSYLNQLHEAHAWRQRCYDRAVRALGKTNPLACFSAFNLCTSQLKLGEYIPATLLMQDVYESRRRKHGATHDDTWFAYIRLGHLYVFQGKYDTASRILYESDDARSILSSTTQLQCRLGLGMLYLSNGEFESAEQHLSSVHQEYKLMLSATHP
;
A
#
# COMPACT_ATOMS: atom_id res chain seq x y z
N MET A 1 35.35 0.10 30.39
CA MET A 1 35.36 1.57 30.25
C MET A 1 34.00 1.98 29.73
N SER A 2 33.27 2.78 30.49
CA SER A 2 31.93 3.28 30.16
C SER A 2 32.01 4.15 28.91
N THR A 3 31.41 3.73 27.81
CA THR A 3 31.16 4.59 26.64
C THR A 3 29.96 5.46 26.98
N SER A 4 30.20 6.69 27.42
CA SER A 4 29.14 7.70 27.47
C SER A 4 28.62 7.91 26.05
N SER A 5 27.42 7.44 25.73
CA SER A 5 26.77 7.78 24.47
C SER A 5 26.45 9.27 24.52
N THR A 6 27.25 10.10 23.87
CA THR A 6 26.88 11.49 23.62
C THR A 6 25.59 11.47 22.80
N SER A 7 24.51 11.99 23.37
CA SER A 7 23.23 12.07 22.68
C SER A 7 23.39 12.91 21.41
N THR A 8 22.77 12.47 20.33
CA THR A 8 22.78 13.23 19.07
C THR A 8 22.01 14.53 19.29
N LEU A 9 22.68 15.68 19.12
CA LEU A 9 22.04 17.00 19.28
C LEU A 9 21.19 17.35 18.06
N GLY A 10 20.21 18.21 18.28
CA GLY A 10 19.35 18.81 17.26
C GLY A 10 19.04 20.26 17.59
N LEU A 11 18.24 20.89 16.72
CA LEU A 11 17.71 22.22 16.97
C LEU A 11 16.22 22.11 17.29
N THR A 12 15.77 22.94 18.23
CA THR A 12 14.34 23.01 18.58
C THR A 12 13.51 23.66 17.48
N LEU A 13 12.21 23.35 17.39
CA LEU A 13 11.34 24.09 16.47
C LEU A 13 11.24 25.57 16.86
N GLY A 14 11.38 25.90 18.15
CA GLY A 14 11.50 27.29 18.60
C GLY A 14 12.68 28.01 17.93
N PHE A 15 13.81 27.31 17.74
CA PHE A 15 14.92 27.87 16.96
C PHE A 15 14.56 28.08 15.48
N PHE A 16 13.71 27.24 14.88
CA PHE A 16 13.32 27.43 13.48
C PHE A 16 12.52 28.72 13.32
N HIS A 17 11.63 29.01 14.27
CA HIS A 17 10.92 30.29 14.35
C HIS A 17 11.88 31.45 14.55
N HIS A 18 12.80 31.35 15.52
CA HIS A 18 13.84 32.36 15.74
C HIS A 18 14.68 32.62 14.48
N PHE A 19 15.12 31.56 13.81
CA PHE A 19 15.93 31.63 12.59
C PHE A 19 15.20 32.31 11.43
N VAL A 20 13.90 32.06 11.29
CA VAL A 20 13.05 32.74 10.30
C VAL A 20 12.91 34.22 10.63
N GLU A 21 12.61 34.57 11.88
CA GLU A 21 12.49 35.97 12.32
C GLU A 21 13.80 36.75 12.16
N LEU A 22 14.92 36.14 12.53
CA LEU A 22 16.26 36.71 12.38
C LEU A 22 16.59 37.10 10.93
N HIS A 23 16.01 36.39 9.96
CA HIS A 23 16.28 36.57 8.53
C HIS A 23 15.12 37.24 7.77
N GLY A 24 14.31 38.05 8.46
CA GLY A 24 13.25 38.87 7.84
C GLY A 24 11.85 38.27 7.88
N GLY A 25 11.62 37.31 8.77
CA GLY A 25 10.33 36.68 9.01
C GLY A 25 9.86 35.78 7.86
N ARG A 26 8.64 35.26 7.98
CA ARG A 26 8.08 34.30 7.01
C ARG A 26 8.04 34.81 5.57
N TYR A 27 7.92 36.14 5.37
CA TYR A 27 7.91 36.73 4.04
C TYR A 27 9.21 36.45 3.26
N ALA A 28 10.37 36.49 3.91
CA ALA A 28 11.66 36.20 3.29
C ALA A 28 11.84 34.74 2.87
N PHE A 29 11.07 33.83 3.49
CA PHE A 29 11.11 32.38 3.24
C PHE A 29 10.01 31.89 2.30
N GLN A 30 9.08 32.77 1.91
CA GLN A 30 7.93 32.41 1.08
C GLN A 30 8.38 31.84 -0.28
N GLY A 31 7.88 30.66 -0.63
CA GLY A 31 8.18 29.99 -1.90
C GLY A 31 9.61 29.44 -2.01
N LEU A 32 10.38 29.40 -0.91
CA LEU A 32 11.71 28.81 -0.90
C LEU A 32 11.66 27.35 -0.46
N SER A 33 12.33 26.48 -1.22
CA SER A 33 12.50 25.09 -0.83
C SER A 33 13.51 24.97 0.31
N THR A 34 13.55 23.83 1.03
CA THR A 34 14.57 23.59 2.05
C THR A 34 16.00 23.66 1.48
N LYS A 35 16.19 23.23 0.22
CA LYS A 35 17.44 23.46 -0.54
C LYS A 35 17.75 24.94 -0.70
N ASP A 36 16.78 25.76 -1.11
CA ASP A 36 16.99 27.20 -1.28
C ASP A 36 17.34 27.86 0.05
N VAL A 37 16.65 27.48 1.13
CA VAL A 37 16.93 27.98 2.47
C VAL A 37 18.33 27.60 2.95
N CYS A 38 18.74 26.36 2.70
CA CYS A 38 20.09 25.90 2.99
C CYS A 38 21.15 26.78 2.29
N MET A 39 20.94 27.06 0.99
CA MET A 39 21.90 27.83 0.19
C MET A 39 21.88 29.34 0.48
N LYS A 40 20.70 29.92 0.75
CA LYS A 40 20.51 31.37 0.90
C LYS A 40 20.68 31.87 2.33
N PHE A 41 20.42 31.03 3.33
CA PHE A 41 20.45 31.44 4.74
C PHE A 41 21.42 30.59 5.55
N VAL A 42 21.31 29.25 5.53
CA VAL A 42 22.12 28.39 6.41
C VAL A 42 23.61 28.50 6.10
N LYS A 43 24.02 28.28 4.84
CA LYS A 43 25.44 28.36 4.47
C LYS A 43 26.04 29.75 4.70
N PRO A 44 25.38 30.87 4.33
CA PRO A 44 25.86 32.19 4.68
C PRO A 44 25.96 32.43 6.19
N PHE A 45 24.96 32.00 6.98
CA PHE A 45 24.95 32.19 8.42
C PHE A 45 26.09 31.44 9.12
N THR A 46 26.42 30.23 8.67
CA THR A 46 27.53 29.44 9.23
C THR A 46 28.87 29.65 8.52
N ALA A 47 28.98 30.61 7.60
CA ALA A 47 30.17 30.79 6.77
C ALA A 47 31.42 31.15 7.58
N SER A 48 31.28 31.92 8.67
CA SER A 48 32.39 32.33 9.53
C SER A 48 32.98 31.18 10.33
N SER A 49 32.14 30.24 10.79
CA SER A 49 32.57 29.11 11.60
C SER A 49 32.93 27.88 10.77
N GLN A 50 32.40 27.76 9.55
CA GLN A 50 32.50 26.56 8.71
C GLN A 50 31.96 25.29 9.41
N LEU A 51 30.98 25.45 10.29
CA LEU A 51 30.34 24.38 11.05
C LEU A 51 28.96 24.02 10.51
N SER A 52 28.38 22.92 11.03
CA SER A 52 26.93 22.69 10.93
C SER A 52 26.15 23.84 11.61
N LEU A 53 24.86 23.98 11.31
CA LEU A 53 24.05 25.02 11.97
C LEU A 53 23.91 24.71 13.46
N VAL A 54 23.71 23.44 13.83
CA VAL A 54 23.63 23.01 15.22
C VAL A 54 24.89 23.42 16.00
N ASP A 55 26.07 23.09 15.47
CA ASP A 55 27.35 23.41 16.13
C ASP A 55 27.65 24.92 16.12
N HIS A 56 27.18 25.64 15.09
CA HIS A 56 27.32 27.09 15.03
C HIS A 56 26.48 27.76 16.13
N VAL A 57 25.21 27.38 16.26
CA VAL A 57 24.30 27.90 17.30
C VAL A 57 24.84 27.53 18.69
N LEU A 58 25.25 26.27 18.89
CA LEU A 58 25.80 25.81 20.16
C LEU A 58 27.01 26.63 20.65
N ARG A 59 27.83 27.14 19.72
CA ARG A 59 29.04 27.89 20.05
C ARG A 59 28.86 29.40 20.11
N ASN A 60 27.92 29.95 19.34
CA ASN A 60 27.86 31.39 19.07
C ASN A 60 26.55 32.04 19.48
N ASP A 61 25.49 31.27 19.73
CA ASP A 61 24.19 31.80 20.14
C ASP A 61 24.13 31.92 21.67
N PRO A 62 23.81 33.10 22.23
CA PRO A 62 23.71 33.29 23.69
C PRO A 62 22.58 32.49 24.34
N GLU A 63 21.57 32.07 23.56
CA GLU A 63 20.46 31.23 24.00
C GLU A 63 20.64 29.77 23.52
N SER A 64 21.89 29.33 23.28
CA SER A 64 22.19 27.98 22.79
C SER A 64 21.56 26.87 23.62
N ASP A 65 21.48 27.04 24.94
CA ASP A 65 20.88 26.06 25.85
C ASP A 65 19.36 25.93 25.66
N LEU A 66 18.68 26.94 25.07
CA LEU A 66 17.27 26.84 24.69
C LEU A 66 17.10 26.15 23.34
N TYR A 67 17.99 26.47 22.40
CA TYR A 67 17.85 26.09 20.99
C TYR A 67 18.49 24.77 20.61
N VAL A 68 19.57 24.36 21.29
CA VAL A 68 20.31 23.14 21.02
C VAL A 68 20.06 22.15 22.16
N GLN A 69 19.34 21.08 21.84
CA GLN A 69 18.95 20.04 22.79
C GLN A 69 19.20 18.65 22.19
N PRO A 70 19.25 17.58 23.00
CA PRO A 70 19.24 16.22 22.48
C PRO A 70 18.04 16.02 21.53
N ALA A 71 18.33 15.60 20.30
CA ALA A 71 17.29 15.35 19.32
C ALA A 71 16.41 14.18 19.77
N THR A 72 15.10 14.38 19.76
CA THR A 72 14.11 13.34 20.10
C THR A 72 13.46 12.73 18.85
N TRP A 73 13.57 13.41 17.71
CA TRP A 73 13.05 12.96 16.42
C TRP A 73 14.05 13.19 15.29
N PHE A 74 14.12 12.22 14.38
CA PHE A 74 14.82 12.33 13.11
C PHE A 74 13.83 12.77 12.02
N VAL A 75 14.14 13.84 11.30
CA VAL A 75 13.28 14.39 10.23
C VAL A 75 13.72 13.87 8.87
N SER A 76 12.84 13.06 8.26
CA SER A 76 12.96 12.65 6.87
C SER A 76 12.12 13.55 5.96
N HIS A 77 12.72 14.14 4.93
CA HIS A 77 12.02 15.05 4.01
C HIS A 77 12.70 15.15 2.64
N ALA A 78 11.97 15.66 1.64
CA ALA A 78 12.53 15.97 0.34
C ALA A 78 13.03 17.43 0.28
N TRP A 79 14.23 17.63 -0.26
CA TRP A 79 14.90 18.95 -0.29
C TRP A 79 14.21 20.00 -1.19
N ASN A 80 13.30 19.55 -2.06
CA ASN A 80 12.49 20.40 -2.92
C ASN A 80 11.16 20.81 -2.27
N TYR A 81 10.84 20.32 -1.07
CA TYR A 81 9.68 20.82 -0.33
C TYR A 81 9.89 22.26 0.12
N MET A 82 8.80 23.01 0.18
CA MET A 82 8.80 24.36 0.73
C MET A 82 9.18 24.29 2.21
N PHE A 83 10.13 25.12 2.63
CA PHE A 83 10.65 25.08 4.00
C PHE A 83 9.57 25.37 5.04
N LEU A 84 8.75 26.40 4.80
CA LEU A 84 7.67 26.77 5.70
C LEU A 84 6.62 25.66 5.84
N ASP A 85 6.29 24.95 4.76
CA ASP A 85 5.35 23.83 4.81
C ASP A 85 5.91 22.65 5.63
N VAL A 86 7.23 22.41 5.56
CA VAL A 86 7.91 21.39 6.38
C VAL A 86 7.87 21.77 7.86
N VAL A 87 8.19 23.02 8.20
CA VAL A 87 8.17 23.50 9.59
C VAL A 87 6.75 23.44 10.16
N ASP A 88 5.75 23.91 9.41
CA ASP A 88 4.35 23.88 9.85
C ASP A 88 3.84 22.44 10.01
N ALA A 89 4.20 21.53 9.09
CA ALA A 89 3.84 20.12 9.20
C ALA A 89 4.43 19.44 10.46
N LEU A 90 5.68 19.76 10.81
CA LEU A 90 6.32 19.24 12.02
C LEU A 90 5.67 19.81 13.28
N ARG A 91 5.38 21.11 13.30
CA ARG A 91 4.71 21.76 14.43
C ARG A 91 3.34 21.14 14.68
N ASP A 92 2.52 21.06 13.63
CA ASP A 92 1.18 20.48 13.72
C ASP A 92 1.25 19.00 14.19
N PHE A 93 2.25 18.24 13.74
CA PHE A 93 2.49 16.86 14.20
C PHE A 93 2.84 16.78 15.70
N PHE A 94 3.70 17.66 16.21
CA PHE A 94 4.07 17.67 17.63
C PHE A 94 2.93 18.19 18.52
N ASP A 95 2.16 19.15 18.03
CA ASP A 95 0.94 19.63 18.70
C ASP A 95 -0.09 18.48 18.83
N ASP A 96 -0.26 17.65 17.79
CA ASP A 96 -1.12 16.46 17.84
C ASP A 96 -0.64 15.41 18.87
N LEU A 97 0.67 15.34 19.14
CA LEU A 97 1.24 14.48 20.19
C LEU A 97 1.06 15.06 21.60
N GLY A 98 0.54 16.30 21.72
CA GLY A 98 0.31 16.97 22.99
C GLY A 98 1.59 17.42 23.69
N VAL A 99 2.68 17.62 22.93
CA VAL A 99 3.95 18.18 23.44
C VAL A 99 4.10 19.63 23.00
N ASP A 100 4.79 20.44 23.79
CA ASP A 100 5.14 21.81 23.39
C ASP A 100 6.11 21.75 22.20
N SER A 101 5.60 22.00 21.00
CA SER A 101 6.33 21.83 19.74
C SER A 101 7.60 22.65 19.70
N ASP A 102 7.61 23.86 20.25
CA ASP A 102 8.79 24.74 20.29
C ASP A 102 9.94 24.17 21.15
N SER A 103 9.64 23.30 22.11
CA SER A 103 10.64 22.63 22.96
C SER A 103 11.24 21.37 22.33
N VAL A 104 10.63 20.84 21.26
CA VAL A 104 11.06 19.59 20.64
C VAL A 104 12.29 19.84 19.77
N ALA A 105 13.43 19.24 20.13
CA ALA A 105 14.61 19.21 19.26
C ALA A 105 14.57 18.08 18.25
N VAL A 106 14.86 18.43 17.00
CA VAL A 106 14.86 17.50 15.89
C VAL A 106 16.23 17.44 15.23
N TRP A 107 16.60 16.25 14.77
CA TRP A 107 17.70 16.06 13.85
C TRP A 107 17.18 16.30 12.44
N PHE A 108 17.67 17.35 11.79
CA PHE A 108 17.24 17.78 10.48
C PHE A 108 18.45 17.91 9.55
N CYS A 109 18.52 17.09 8.50
CA CYS A 109 19.75 16.91 7.73
C CYS A 109 20.34 18.20 7.13
N MET A 110 19.53 19.22 6.86
CA MET A 110 20.01 20.53 6.39
C MET A 110 20.73 21.36 7.47
N PHE A 111 20.44 21.11 8.75
CA PHE A 111 21.00 21.84 9.88
C PHE A 111 22.08 21.06 10.62
N ASN A 112 21.88 19.74 10.79
CA ASN A 112 22.80 18.88 11.53
C ASN A 112 24.05 18.50 10.74
N ASN A 113 23.95 18.37 9.42
CA ASN A 113 25.12 18.10 8.60
C ASN A 113 25.86 19.39 8.30
N ASN A 114 27.20 19.32 8.28
CA ASN A 114 28.03 20.47 7.92
C ASN A 114 27.98 20.72 6.40
N GLN A 115 27.14 21.67 6.00
CA GLN A 115 26.84 22.01 4.59
C GLN A 115 28.03 22.58 3.80
N HIS A 116 29.13 22.93 4.48
CA HIS A 116 30.39 23.33 3.84
C HIS A 116 31.22 22.13 3.39
N LEU A 117 31.07 20.98 4.07
CA LEU A 117 31.79 19.74 3.75
C LEU A 117 31.06 18.90 2.68
N VAL A 118 29.74 19.04 2.58
CA VAL A 118 28.89 18.25 1.65
C VAL A 118 29.25 18.43 0.17
N GLN A 119 29.88 19.55 -0.22
CA GLN A 119 30.24 19.84 -1.62
C GLN A 119 31.54 19.18 -2.10
N GLY A 120 32.33 18.57 -1.21
CA GLY A 120 33.51 17.79 -1.59
C GLY A 120 33.25 16.31 -1.35
N GLN A 121 32.92 15.54 -2.40
CA GLN A 121 32.75 14.08 -2.44
C GLN A 121 32.81 13.41 -1.05
N VAL A 122 31.81 13.65 -0.22
CA VAL A 122 31.75 13.02 1.09
C VAL A 122 31.44 11.56 0.81
N ARG A 123 32.34 10.69 1.23
CA ARG A 123 32.24 9.25 0.99
C ARG A 123 30.89 8.74 1.51
N PHE A 124 30.29 7.84 0.75
CA PHE A 124 29.00 7.25 1.07
C PHE A 124 28.95 6.65 2.48
N GLU A 125 30.05 6.04 2.93
CA GLU A 125 30.15 5.45 4.26
C GLU A 125 29.99 6.50 5.38
N PHE A 126 30.44 7.74 5.17
CA PHE A 126 30.28 8.81 6.16
C PHE A 126 28.81 9.21 6.34
N TRP A 127 28.02 9.19 5.26
CA TRP A 127 26.59 9.48 5.31
C TRP A 127 25.83 8.35 6.01
N VAL A 128 26.07 7.11 5.61
CA VAL A 128 25.46 5.94 6.24
C VAL A 128 25.75 5.92 7.73
N ASP A 129 27.00 6.14 8.11
CA ASP A 129 27.40 6.19 9.51
C ASP A 129 26.71 7.32 10.28
N SER A 130 26.67 8.55 9.75
CA SER A 130 26.02 9.67 10.42
C SER A 130 24.51 9.45 10.56
N PHE A 131 23.84 8.99 9.50
CA PHE A 131 22.40 8.73 9.51
C PHE A 131 22.07 7.56 10.44
N GLN A 132 22.76 6.42 10.30
CA GLN A 132 22.52 5.24 11.12
C GLN A 132 22.81 5.52 12.59
N ARG A 133 23.90 6.21 12.94
CA ARG A 133 24.20 6.58 14.33
C ARG A 133 23.15 7.53 14.89
N ALA A 134 22.77 8.58 14.15
CA ALA A 134 21.75 9.52 14.60
C ALA A 134 20.42 8.80 14.84
N LEU A 135 19.96 8.02 13.87
CA LEU A 135 18.66 7.35 13.92
C LEU A 135 18.63 6.26 15.01
N THR A 136 19.71 5.49 15.18
CA THR A 136 19.87 4.52 16.29
C THR A 136 19.88 5.23 17.65
N SER A 137 20.50 6.40 17.76
CA SER A 137 20.54 7.18 19.00
C SER A 137 19.20 7.82 19.35
N ILE A 138 18.41 8.21 18.35
CA ILE A 138 17.17 8.98 18.53
C ILE A 138 15.96 8.05 18.73
N GLY A 139 15.87 6.96 17.95
CA GLY A 139 14.81 5.96 18.06
C GLY A 139 13.43 6.38 17.55
N ASN A 140 13.26 7.62 17.05
CA ASN A 140 12.02 8.09 16.44
C ASN A 140 12.30 8.79 15.11
N VAL A 141 11.47 8.51 14.09
CA VAL A 141 11.51 9.12 12.76
C VAL A 141 10.16 9.72 12.45
N VAL A 142 10.18 10.98 12.02
CA VAL A 142 9.03 11.66 11.43
C VAL A 142 9.35 11.96 9.97
N MET A 143 8.56 11.39 9.06
CA MET A 143 8.67 11.66 7.63
C MET A 143 7.63 12.69 7.21
N VAL A 144 8.07 13.77 6.58
CA VAL A 144 7.17 14.75 5.97
C VAL A 144 6.69 14.21 4.62
N LEU A 145 5.39 13.93 4.46
CA LEU A 145 4.82 13.48 3.19
C LEU A 145 4.13 14.64 2.46
N SER A 146 4.53 14.88 1.20
CA SER A 146 3.88 15.85 0.31
C SER A 146 4.17 15.58 -1.18
N PRO A 147 3.17 15.66 -2.07
CA PRO A 147 1.75 15.56 -1.77
C PRO A 147 1.40 14.16 -1.22
N TRP A 148 0.30 14.02 -0.49
CA TRP A 148 -0.04 12.74 0.16
C TRP A 148 -0.25 11.61 -0.86
N TYR A 149 -0.90 11.87 -2.01
CA TYR A 149 -1.27 10.86 -3.01
C TYR A 149 -0.10 10.35 -3.85
N ASN A 150 1.02 11.07 -3.88
CA ASN A 150 2.25 10.65 -4.56
C ASN A 150 3.46 11.34 -3.89
N PRO A 151 3.88 10.86 -2.71
CA PRO A 151 4.85 11.59 -1.89
C PRO A 151 6.22 11.63 -2.52
N THR A 152 6.79 12.84 -2.66
CA THR A 152 8.12 13.00 -3.26
C THR A 152 9.19 12.29 -2.45
N THR A 153 9.08 12.26 -1.13
CA THR A 153 9.97 11.53 -0.22
C THR A 153 10.07 10.05 -0.60
N LEU A 154 8.99 9.41 -1.01
CA LEU A 154 9.00 7.98 -1.39
C LEU A 154 9.57 7.73 -2.79
N THR A 155 9.91 8.80 -3.52
CA THR A 155 10.64 8.74 -4.80
C THR A 155 12.14 9.05 -4.65
N ARG A 156 12.62 9.27 -3.42
CA ARG A 156 14.00 9.70 -3.12
C ARG A 156 14.75 8.56 -2.44
N ALA A 157 15.84 8.07 -3.05
CA ALA A 157 16.53 6.88 -2.54
C ALA A 157 17.05 7.05 -1.10
N TRP A 158 17.51 8.25 -0.73
CA TRP A 158 17.92 8.57 0.63
C TRP A 158 16.78 8.49 1.65
N CYS A 159 15.57 8.97 1.32
CA CYS A 159 14.42 8.90 2.21
C CYS A 159 13.91 7.46 2.37
N VAL A 160 13.96 6.67 1.29
CA VAL A 160 13.65 5.25 1.34
C VAL A 160 14.69 4.51 2.22
N PHE A 161 15.97 4.86 2.11
CA PHE A 161 17.03 4.33 2.96
C PHE A 161 16.84 4.71 4.44
N GLU A 162 16.38 5.92 4.75
CA GLU A 162 16.05 6.35 6.12
C GLU A 162 14.92 5.49 6.72
N ILE A 163 13.89 5.14 5.94
CA ILE A 163 12.84 4.19 6.38
C ILE A 163 13.45 2.82 6.65
N TYR A 164 14.31 2.32 5.76
CA TYR A 164 14.99 1.05 5.97
C TYR A 164 15.77 1.05 7.29
N VAL A 165 16.58 2.08 7.54
CA VAL A 165 17.34 2.23 8.79
C VAL A 165 16.39 2.25 9.97
N ALA A 166 15.29 3.01 9.89
CA ALA A 166 14.28 3.05 10.95
C ALA A 166 13.74 1.66 11.30
N ILE A 167 13.46 0.83 10.30
CA ILE A 167 12.92 -0.51 10.52
C ILE A 167 13.96 -1.43 11.16
N VAL A 168 15.21 -1.44 10.66
CA VAL A 168 16.24 -2.34 11.22
C VAL A 168 16.71 -1.92 12.61
N THR A 169 16.51 -0.65 12.99
CA THR A 169 16.78 -0.15 14.34
C THR A 169 15.57 -0.20 15.26
N ASP A 170 14.43 -0.74 14.81
CA ASP A 170 13.15 -0.74 15.56
C ASP A 170 12.73 0.67 16.02
N ALA A 171 13.03 1.68 15.19
CA ALA A 171 12.67 3.06 15.48
C ALA A 171 11.17 3.28 15.23
N ARG A 172 10.55 4.09 16.08
CA ARG A 172 9.17 4.53 15.88
C ARG A 172 9.08 5.36 14.59
N PHE A 173 8.23 4.93 13.66
CA PHE A 173 7.96 5.68 12.43
C PHE A 173 6.61 6.39 12.49
N GLU A 174 6.63 7.68 12.19
CA GLU A 174 5.46 8.54 12.06
C GLU A 174 5.53 9.41 10.80
N VAL A 175 4.39 9.95 10.40
CA VAL A 175 4.26 10.84 9.26
C VAL A 175 3.73 12.20 9.71
N ALA A 176 4.37 13.25 9.22
CA ALA A 176 3.89 14.63 9.30
C ALA A 176 3.39 15.09 7.92
N MET A 177 2.32 15.88 7.92
CA MET A 177 1.77 16.49 6.71
C MET A 177 1.35 17.92 7.03
N ALA A 178 1.51 18.83 6.07
CA ALA A 178 0.93 20.16 6.18
C ALA A 178 -0.60 20.03 6.25
N LYS A 179 -1.27 20.97 6.94
CA LYS A 179 -2.71 20.92 7.21
C LYS A 179 -3.58 20.53 6.01
N ALA A 180 -3.38 21.16 4.84
CA ALA A 180 -4.14 20.87 3.63
C ALA A 180 -3.92 19.43 3.10
N GLN A 181 -2.70 18.90 3.22
CA GLN A 181 -2.40 17.51 2.83
C GLN A 181 -2.96 16.52 3.84
N LYS A 182 -2.94 16.86 5.14
CA LYS A 182 -3.55 16.05 6.20
C LYS A 182 -5.07 15.97 6.02
N GLU A 183 -5.73 17.09 5.74
CA GLU A 183 -7.17 17.13 5.45
C GLU A 183 -7.50 16.28 4.21
N ALA A 184 -6.75 16.44 3.12
CA ALA A 184 -6.92 15.61 1.92
C ALA A 184 -6.73 14.11 2.21
N PHE A 185 -5.69 13.74 2.95
CA PHE A 185 -5.45 12.36 3.37
C PHE A 185 -6.61 11.80 4.21
N LEU A 186 -7.09 12.56 5.21
CA LEU A 186 -8.17 12.13 6.09
C LEU A 186 -9.51 11.99 5.37
N ASP A 187 -9.74 12.77 4.31
CA ASP A 187 -10.93 12.62 3.48
C ASP A 187 -10.79 11.46 2.49
N ASP A 188 -9.63 11.33 1.85
CA ASP A 188 -9.39 10.29 0.86
C ASP A 188 -9.38 8.89 1.48
N ILE A 189 -8.89 8.72 2.71
CA ILE A 189 -8.86 7.41 3.39
C ILE A 189 -10.25 6.89 3.81
N LYS A 190 -11.28 7.73 3.73
CA LYS A 190 -12.68 7.30 3.87
C LYS A 190 -13.18 6.58 2.61
N ASP A 191 -12.43 6.65 1.50
CA ASP A 191 -12.58 5.81 0.31
C ASP A 191 -11.62 4.61 0.40
N ASP A 192 -12.19 3.41 0.32
CA ASP A 192 -11.50 2.12 0.47
C ASP A 192 -10.29 1.93 -0.48
N SER A 193 -10.19 2.71 -1.56
CA SER A 193 -9.17 2.52 -2.60
C SER A 193 -8.01 3.51 -2.56
N ALA A 194 -8.15 4.63 -1.82
CA ALA A 194 -7.23 5.76 -1.94
C ALA A 194 -5.81 5.42 -1.44
N PHE A 195 -5.71 4.69 -0.33
CA PHE A 195 -4.41 4.32 0.23
C PHE A 195 -3.62 3.39 -0.70
N TYR A 196 -4.25 2.36 -1.27
CA TYR A 196 -3.58 1.46 -2.19
C TYR A 196 -3.22 2.14 -3.52
N LYS A 197 -3.96 3.19 -3.91
CA LYS A 197 -3.55 4.06 -5.02
C LYS A 197 -2.22 4.75 -4.71
N MET A 198 -2.07 5.33 -3.52
CA MET A 198 -0.83 5.94 -3.06
C MET A 198 0.30 4.91 -2.96
N LEU A 199 0.07 3.73 -2.35
CA LEU A 199 1.08 2.66 -2.32
C LEU A 199 1.50 2.21 -3.72
N GLY A 200 0.58 2.27 -4.68
CA GLY A 200 0.85 1.96 -6.09
C GLY A 200 1.83 2.92 -6.76
N THR A 201 2.06 4.13 -6.23
CA THR A 201 3.03 5.09 -6.77
C THR A 201 4.45 4.88 -6.26
N ILE A 202 4.62 4.09 -5.20
CA ILE A 202 5.91 3.82 -4.59
C ILE A 202 6.65 2.76 -5.41
N ASN A 203 7.88 3.09 -5.80
CA ASN A 203 8.80 2.18 -6.46
C ASN A 203 10.24 2.56 -6.10
N SER A 204 10.82 1.85 -5.14
CA SER A 204 12.18 2.12 -4.66
C SER A 204 13.24 1.92 -5.74
N GLU A 205 12.97 1.06 -6.73
CA GLU A 205 13.85 0.87 -7.88
C GLU A 205 13.95 2.14 -8.73
N GLU A 206 12.87 2.90 -8.88
CA GLU A 206 12.84 4.15 -9.63
C GLU A 206 13.26 5.37 -8.80
N ALA A 207 13.61 5.17 -7.52
CA ALA A 207 13.97 6.25 -6.61
C ALA A 207 15.26 6.97 -7.07
N ARG A 208 15.27 8.29 -6.92
CA ARG A 208 16.30 9.17 -7.47
C ARG A 208 17.16 9.81 -6.38
N THR A 209 18.43 10.05 -6.70
CA THR A 209 19.37 10.84 -5.91
C THR A 209 19.82 12.06 -6.72
N ALA A 210 20.30 13.10 -6.03
CA ALA A 210 20.91 14.25 -6.71
C ALA A 210 22.27 13.88 -7.32
N VAL A 211 23.01 12.98 -6.65
CA VAL A 211 24.27 12.41 -7.10
C VAL A 211 24.01 10.95 -7.50
N PRO A 212 24.11 10.59 -8.80
CA PRO A 212 23.77 9.23 -9.25
C PRO A 212 24.53 8.12 -8.51
N SER A 213 25.81 8.33 -8.19
CA SER A 213 26.62 7.34 -7.46
C SER A 213 26.09 7.02 -6.06
N ASP A 214 25.36 7.93 -5.41
CA ASP A 214 24.75 7.65 -4.11
C ASP A 214 23.72 6.53 -4.22
N ARG A 215 22.94 6.48 -5.31
CA ARG A 215 21.96 5.43 -5.52
C ARG A 215 22.66 4.08 -5.65
N ASP A 216 23.73 4.02 -6.44
CA ASP A 216 24.51 2.79 -6.63
C ASP A 216 25.13 2.31 -5.32
N ASN A 217 25.63 3.24 -4.50
CA ASN A 217 26.22 2.92 -3.21
C ASN A 217 25.16 2.48 -2.16
N ILE A 218 24.00 3.16 -2.09
CA ILE A 218 22.85 2.73 -1.27
C ILE A 218 22.45 1.32 -1.65
N PHE A 219 22.34 1.06 -2.95
CA PHE A 219 21.95 -0.23 -3.45
C PHE A 219 22.99 -1.30 -3.13
N HIS A 220 24.28 -1.00 -3.28
CA HIS A 220 25.35 -1.91 -2.91
C HIS A 220 25.33 -2.23 -1.41
N ALA A 221 25.10 -1.25 -0.54
CA ALA A 221 24.97 -1.48 0.90
C ALA A 221 23.74 -2.33 1.25
N LEU A 222 22.60 -2.12 0.58
CA LEU A 222 21.41 -2.97 0.73
C LEU A 222 21.68 -4.41 0.27
N GLN A 223 22.36 -4.59 -0.87
CA GLN A 223 22.76 -5.91 -1.36
C GLN A 223 23.70 -6.64 -0.40
N GLN A 224 24.63 -5.93 0.25
CA GLN A 224 25.48 -6.51 1.30
C GLN A 224 24.68 -6.99 2.51
N ALA A 225 23.53 -6.37 2.77
CA ALA A 225 22.56 -6.82 3.78
C ALA A 225 21.56 -7.87 3.24
N ASN A 226 21.78 -8.42 2.04
CA ASN A 226 20.87 -9.33 1.32
C ASN A 226 19.46 -8.75 1.07
N LEU A 227 19.37 -7.43 0.86
CA LEU A 227 18.13 -6.74 0.57
C LEU A 227 18.12 -6.21 -0.87
N PHE A 228 17.00 -6.42 -1.55
CA PHE A 228 16.74 -5.90 -2.88
C PHE A 228 15.67 -4.80 -2.81
N PHE A 229 15.50 -4.01 -3.89
CA PHE A 229 14.45 -2.97 -3.96
C PHE A 229 13.06 -3.52 -3.62
N ALA A 230 12.84 -4.78 -3.96
CA ALA A 230 11.66 -5.53 -3.63
C ALA A 230 11.37 -5.61 -2.12
N ASP A 231 12.40 -5.98 -1.36
CA ASP A 231 12.31 -6.10 0.09
C ASP A 231 12.09 -4.73 0.74
N LEU A 232 12.72 -3.70 0.16
CA LEU A 232 12.58 -2.33 0.60
C LEU A 232 11.16 -1.78 0.39
N ASP A 233 10.56 -2.01 -0.78
CA ASP A 233 9.18 -1.62 -1.05
C ASP A 233 8.19 -2.27 -0.06
N ARG A 234 8.36 -3.57 0.24
CA ARG A 234 7.56 -4.27 1.26
C ARG A 234 7.68 -3.66 2.63
N MET A 235 8.92 -3.39 3.03
CA MET A 235 9.24 -2.78 4.32
C MET A 235 8.53 -1.43 4.44
N LEU A 236 8.55 -0.62 3.38
CA LEU A 236 7.82 0.64 3.29
C LEU A 236 6.29 0.43 3.40
N PHE A 237 5.72 -0.50 2.64
CA PHE A 237 4.27 -0.76 2.65
C PHE A 237 3.79 -1.15 4.04
N ASN A 238 4.49 -2.07 4.71
CA ASN A 238 4.14 -2.53 6.04
C ASN A 238 4.19 -1.40 7.07
N VAL A 239 5.22 -0.54 7.01
CA VAL A 239 5.36 0.60 7.92
C VAL A 239 4.25 1.64 7.70
N LEU A 240 3.95 1.98 6.44
CA LEU A 240 2.89 2.93 6.10
C LEU A 240 1.50 2.39 6.46
N GLU A 241 1.26 1.10 6.23
CA GLU A 241 -0.01 0.46 6.58
C GLU A 241 -0.21 0.39 8.10
N ALA A 242 0.84 0.06 8.85
CA ALA A 242 0.80 0.05 10.32
C ALA A 242 0.59 1.47 10.89
N TRP A 243 1.26 2.47 10.33
CA TRP A 243 1.03 3.87 10.67
C TRP A 243 -0.42 4.27 10.42
N MET A 244 -0.94 3.99 9.23
CA MET A 244 -2.30 4.33 8.83
C MET A 244 -3.36 3.71 9.74
N LEU A 245 -3.21 2.42 10.11
CA LEU A 245 -4.10 1.77 11.06
C LEU A 245 -4.14 2.49 12.41
N ARG A 246 -2.97 2.91 12.93
CA ARG A 246 -2.90 3.70 14.17
C ARG A 246 -3.57 5.05 14.00
N THR A 247 -3.41 5.71 12.85
CA THR A 247 -4.06 6.99 12.56
C THR A 247 -5.58 6.86 12.54
N ILE A 248 -6.15 5.90 11.81
CA ILE A 248 -7.60 5.66 11.80
C ILE A 248 -8.09 5.31 13.21
N GLN A 249 -7.37 4.46 13.94
CA GLN A 249 -7.76 4.10 15.31
C GLN A 249 -7.78 5.32 16.23
N SER A 250 -6.80 6.22 16.11
CA SER A 250 -6.78 7.49 16.83
C SER A 250 -8.00 8.34 16.49
N GLN A 251 -8.34 8.46 15.19
CA GLN A 251 -9.54 9.18 14.76
C GLN A 251 -10.84 8.57 15.32
N VAL A 252 -10.97 7.24 15.35
CA VAL A 252 -12.12 6.54 15.99
C VAL A 252 -12.22 6.87 17.49
N ASN A 253 -11.08 7.03 18.17
CA ASN A 253 -11.05 7.29 19.60
C ASN A 253 -11.47 8.72 19.94
N VAL A 254 -11.07 9.71 19.14
CA VAL A 254 -11.34 11.14 19.41
C VAL A 254 -12.65 11.64 18.81
N SER A 255 -13.18 10.98 17.77
CA SER A 255 -14.43 11.37 17.12
C SER A 255 -15.67 10.84 17.86
N ILE A 256 -16.82 11.46 17.59
CA ILE A 256 -18.14 11.06 18.10
C ILE A 256 -19.19 11.12 16.97
N GLY A 257 -20.34 10.47 17.19
CA GLY A 257 -21.47 10.53 16.25
C GLY A 257 -21.13 10.03 14.84
N ASP A 258 -21.58 10.79 13.83
CA ASP A 258 -21.40 10.47 12.41
C ASP A 258 -19.93 10.39 11.98
N ASP A 259 -19.06 11.25 12.51
CA ASP A 259 -17.64 11.24 12.19
C ASP A 259 -17.00 9.94 12.68
N LYS A 260 -17.33 9.51 13.91
CA LYS A 260 -16.88 8.21 14.43
C LYS A 260 -17.38 7.06 13.59
N ALA A 261 -18.63 7.12 13.12
CA ALA A 261 -19.20 6.10 12.25
C ALA A 261 -18.48 6.01 10.90
N GLN A 262 -18.02 7.13 10.33
CA GLN A 262 -17.21 7.14 9.11
C GLN A 262 -15.84 6.49 9.35
N TRP A 263 -15.17 6.83 10.45
CA TRP A 263 -13.88 6.23 10.80
C TRP A 263 -13.98 4.73 11.09
N LEU A 264 -15.06 4.29 11.75
CA LEU A 264 -15.36 2.88 11.93
C LEU A 264 -15.60 2.19 10.59
N ALA A 265 -16.32 2.81 9.64
CA ALA A 265 -16.51 2.23 8.32
C ALA A 265 -15.18 2.08 7.54
N ALA A 266 -14.28 3.07 7.61
CA ALA A 266 -12.95 2.99 7.02
C ALA A 266 -12.11 1.87 7.66
N MET A 267 -12.12 1.76 8.99
CA MET A 267 -11.47 0.64 9.71
C MET A 267 -12.05 -0.72 9.30
N GLY A 268 -13.38 -0.79 9.14
CA GLY A 268 -14.08 -2.00 8.70
C GLY A 268 -13.66 -2.43 7.29
N ALA A 269 -13.50 -1.49 6.36
CA ALA A 269 -13.03 -1.78 5.01
C ALA A 269 -11.60 -2.35 5.02
N MET A 270 -10.70 -1.75 5.79
CA MET A 270 -9.33 -2.26 5.97
C MET A 270 -9.29 -3.67 6.58
N ASN A 271 -10.17 -3.95 7.54
CA ASN A 271 -10.27 -5.28 8.14
C ASN A 271 -10.80 -6.32 7.15
N ILE A 272 -11.71 -5.95 6.23
CA ILE A 272 -12.12 -6.85 5.12
C ILE A 272 -10.92 -7.22 4.26
N ASP A 273 -10.08 -6.25 3.87
CA ASP A 273 -8.91 -6.51 3.03
C ASP A 273 -7.90 -7.45 3.71
N LYS A 274 -7.75 -7.31 5.03
CA LYS A 274 -6.93 -8.19 5.89
C LYS A 274 -7.60 -9.54 6.20
N ARG A 275 -8.83 -9.77 5.73
CA ARG A 275 -9.66 -10.95 6.04
C ARG A 275 -9.99 -11.11 7.53
N LEU A 276 -9.94 -10.02 8.28
CA LEU A 276 -10.36 -9.91 9.68
C LEU A 276 -11.87 -9.63 9.73
N TYR A 277 -12.66 -10.62 9.31
CA TYR A 277 -14.09 -10.45 9.06
C TYR A 277 -14.90 -10.19 10.33
N ASP A 278 -14.48 -10.71 11.48
CA ASP A 278 -15.18 -10.49 12.75
C ASP A 278 -14.99 -9.06 13.24
N GLU A 279 -13.74 -8.56 13.20
CA GLU A 279 -13.40 -7.17 13.52
C GLU A 279 -14.08 -6.21 12.54
N ALA A 280 -14.06 -6.51 11.23
CA ALA A 280 -14.75 -5.72 10.23
C ALA A 280 -16.26 -5.63 10.52
N LYS A 281 -16.89 -6.75 10.89
CA LYS A 281 -18.32 -6.81 11.19
C LYS A 281 -18.67 -5.96 12.40
N VAL A 282 -17.84 -5.98 13.45
CA VAL A 282 -18.01 -5.10 14.62
C VAL A 282 -17.96 -3.64 14.19
N CYS A 283 -16.93 -3.24 13.43
CA CYS A 283 -16.79 -1.88 12.92
C CYS A 283 -18.03 -1.39 12.15
N PHE A 284 -18.53 -2.17 11.18
CA PHE A 284 -19.70 -1.78 10.40
C PHE A 284 -21.00 -1.80 11.22
N THR A 285 -21.13 -2.73 12.18
CA THR A 285 -22.30 -2.79 13.06
C THR A 285 -22.38 -1.54 13.96
N ASP A 286 -21.25 -1.15 14.54
CA ASP A 286 -21.15 0.05 15.37
C ASP A 286 -21.36 1.33 14.56
N ALA A 287 -20.80 1.39 13.34
CA ALA A 287 -21.06 2.49 12.41
C ALA A 287 -22.56 2.63 12.08
N VAL A 288 -23.24 1.52 11.76
CA VAL A 288 -24.69 1.51 11.51
C VAL A 288 -25.48 1.97 12.74
N HIS A 289 -25.07 1.54 13.93
CA HIS A 289 -25.72 1.97 15.18
C HIS A 289 -25.58 3.48 15.39
N LEU A 290 -24.38 4.03 15.17
CA LEU A 290 -24.09 5.46 15.31
C LEU A 290 -24.86 6.29 14.28
N TYR A 291 -24.87 5.90 12.99
CA TYR A 291 -25.65 6.63 11.96
C TYR A 291 -27.16 6.67 12.26
N ARG A 292 -27.68 5.71 13.04
CA ARG A 292 -29.10 5.70 13.47
C ARG A 292 -29.37 6.59 14.68
N GLN A 293 -28.37 6.91 15.49
CA GLN A 293 -28.46 7.70 16.73
C GLN A 293 -28.11 9.17 16.42
N PRO A 294 -29.10 10.08 16.32
CA PRO A 294 -30.03 10.36 17.42
C PRO A 294 -31.53 10.24 17.08
N THR A 295 -31.90 9.86 15.86
CA THR A 295 -33.24 10.12 15.30
C THR A 295 -33.97 8.88 14.74
N GLY A 296 -33.33 7.70 14.77
CA GLY A 296 -33.89 6.52 14.10
C GLY A 296 -33.93 6.65 12.58
N ARG A 297 -33.07 7.51 12.02
CA ARG A 297 -32.96 7.75 10.57
C ARG A 297 -32.70 6.46 9.83
N THR A 298 -33.47 6.25 8.78
CA THR A 298 -33.27 5.17 7.79
C THR A 298 -33.03 5.71 6.39
N ASP A 299 -33.07 7.04 6.26
CA ASP A 299 -32.87 7.85 5.09
C ASP A 299 -31.40 8.25 4.88
N ASP A 300 -30.49 7.82 5.75
CA ASP A 300 -29.05 8.02 5.55
C ASP A 300 -28.47 6.91 4.65
N PRO A 301 -27.94 7.24 3.47
CA PRO A 301 -27.36 6.26 2.56
C PRO A 301 -26.14 5.52 3.12
N ARG A 302 -25.41 6.12 4.07
CA ARG A 302 -24.22 5.53 4.72
C ARG A 302 -24.57 4.30 5.54
N ILE A 303 -25.77 4.26 6.13
CA ILE A 303 -26.30 3.07 6.83
C ILE A 303 -26.33 1.90 5.86
N TRP A 304 -26.87 2.10 4.67
CA TRP A 304 -27.09 1.04 3.70
C TRP A 304 -25.80 0.62 3.00
N LYS A 305 -24.85 1.54 2.82
CA LYS A 305 -23.48 1.21 2.42
C LYS A 305 -22.83 0.26 3.44
N ALA A 306 -22.88 0.59 4.73
CA ALA A 306 -22.33 -0.26 5.78
C ALA A 306 -23.07 -1.62 5.90
N MET A 307 -24.40 -1.63 5.75
CA MET A 307 -25.18 -2.88 5.70
C MET A 307 -24.76 -3.77 4.52
N ALA A 308 -24.50 -3.21 3.34
CA ALA A 308 -24.01 -3.97 2.19
C ALA A 308 -22.64 -4.61 2.47
N ARG A 309 -21.74 -3.93 3.20
CA ARG A 309 -20.46 -4.51 3.65
C ARG A 309 -20.65 -5.63 4.67
N ILE A 310 -21.65 -5.55 5.55
CA ILE A 310 -22.04 -6.68 6.42
C ILE A 310 -22.55 -7.87 5.59
N GLY A 311 -23.33 -7.60 4.53
CA GLY A 311 -23.75 -8.62 3.56
C GLY A 311 -22.57 -9.32 2.90
N GLU A 312 -21.57 -8.55 2.45
CA GLU A 312 -20.31 -9.07 1.88
C GLU A 312 -19.57 -9.96 2.89
N ILE A 313 -19.44 -9.53 4.14
CA ILE A 313 -18.82 -10.33 5.20
C ILE A 313 -19.55 -11.67 5.38
N HIS A 314 -20.89 -11.67 5.35
CA HIS A 314 -21.66 -12.91 5.44
C HIS A 314 -21.42 -13.86 4.26
N VAL A 315 -21.26 -13.33 3.05
CA VAL A 315 -20.89 -14.14 1.87
C VAL A 315 -19.49 -14.73 2.04
N ASN A 316 -18.51 -13.92 2.45
CA ASN A 316 -17.12 -14.34 2.63
C ASN A 316 -16.92 -15.32 3.80
N THR A 317 -17.85 -15.34 4.76
CA THR A 317 -17.89 -16.30 5.88
C THR A 317 -18.83 -17.48 5.62
N HIS A 318 -19.22 -17.69 4.35
CA HIS A 318 -20.04 -18.81 3.87
C HIS A 318 -21.39 -18.98 4.57
N GLN A 319 -22.00 -17.87 5.01
CA GLN A 319 -23.36 -17.90 5.56
C GLN A 319 -24.39 -18.25 4.47
N PRO A 320 -25.50 -18.91 4.84
CA PRO A 320 -26.50 -19.31 3.86
C PRO A 320 -27.15 -18.10 3.19
N ARG A 321 -27.62 -18.30 1.94
CA ARG A 321 -28.28 -17.27 1.12
C ARG A 321 -29.39 -16.51 1.87
N THR A 322 -30.12 -17.20 2.73
CA THR A 322 -31.19 -16.64 3.58
C THR A 322 -30.72 -15.54 4.54
N VAL A 323 -29.42 -15.45 4.83
CA VAL A 323 -28.83 -14.44 5.72
C VAL A 323 -28.38 -13.20 4.94
N TRP A 324 -27.61 -13.36 3.86
CA TRP A 324 -27.02 -12.22 3.15
C TRP A 324 -27.93 -11.60 2.09
N GLU A 325 -28.78 -12.37 1.42
CA GLU A 325 -29.62 -11.87 0.32
C GLU A 325 -30.60 -10.77 0.79
N PRO A 326 -31.33 -10.93 1.91
CA PRO A 326 -32.22 -9.88 2.40
C PRO A 326 -31.48 -8.59 2.78
N ILE A 327 -30.23 -8.70 3.26
CA ILE A 327 -29.41 -7.54 3.62
C ILE A 327 -29.11 -6.69 2.39
N PHE A 328 -28.64 -7.32 1.31
CA PHE A 328 -28.36 -6.63 0.04
C PHE A 328 -29.63 -6.08 -0.59
N GLN A 329 -30.72 -6.85 -0.65
CA GLN A 329 -31.98 -6.39 -1.22
C GLN A 329 -32.51 -5.15 -0.48
N LYS A 330 -32.45 -5.15 0.85
CA LYS A 330 -32.87 -4.01 1.66
C LYS A 330 -31.97 -2.80 1.44
N ALA A 331 -30.64 -2.99 1.48
CA ALA A 331 -29.69 -1.90 1.23
C ALA A 331 -29.88 -1.28 -0.16
N MET A 332 -29.98 -2.10 -1.19
CA MET A 332 -30.20 -1.67 -2.57
C MET A 332 -31.53 -0.92 -2.73
N ALA A 333 -32.63 -1.41 -2.14
CA ALA A 333 -33.93 -0.74 -2.23
C ALA A 333 -33.92 0.66 -1.61
N HIS A 334 -33.32 0.80 -0.42
CA HIS A 334 -33.20 2.10 0.23
C HIS A 334 -32.21 3.03 -0.51
N GLN A 335 -31.05 2.54 -0.94
CA GLN A 335 -30.10 3.35 -1.71
C GLN A 335 -30.70 3.81 -3.04
N THR A 336 -31.43 2.95 -3.75
CA THR A 336 -32.13 3.34 -4.98
C THR A 336 -33.15 4.46 -4.72
N ALA A 337 -33.92 4.37 -3.63
CA ALA A 337 -34.90 5.38 -3.28
C ALA A 337 -34.27 6.73 -2.87
N LEU A 338 -33.12 6.70 -2.20
CA LEU A 338 -32.47 7.90 -1.63
C LEU A 338 -31.49 8.57 -2.60
N LEU A 339 -30.75 7.77 -3.37
CA LEU A 339 -29.63 8.20 -4.20
C LEU A 339 -29.90 8.02 -5.71
N GLY A 340 -30.81 7.12 -6.07
CA GLY A 340 -31.04 6.68 -7.44
C GLY A 340 -30.30 5.39 -7.82
N GLU A 341 -30.79 4.74 -8.88
CA GLU A 341 -30.28 3.44 -9.38
C GLU A 341 -28.85 3.54 -9.92
N SER A 342 -28.49 4.69 -10.53
CA SER A 342 -27.17 4.92 -11.12
C SER A 342 -26.14 5.52 -10.16
N HIS A 343 -26.47 5.69 -8.88
CA HIS A 343 -25.52 6.22 -7.90
C HIS A 343 -24.44 5.20 -7.54
N TYR A 344 -23.20 5.66 -7.33
CA TYR A 344 -22.01 4.84 -7.08
C TYR A 344 -22.21 3.83 -5.95
N ASP A 345 -22.72 4.27 -4.80
CA ASP A 345 -22.98 3.38 -3.66
C ASP A 345 -24.06 2.32 -3.96
N THR A 346 -25.11 2.68 -4.71
CA THR A 346 -26.16 1.74 -5.14
C THR A 346 -25.56 0.68 -6.06
N LEU A 347 -24.78 1.11 -7.05
CA LEU A 347 -24.11 0.23 -8.02
C LEU A 347 -23.07 -0.67 -7.35
N THR A 348 -22.36 -0.18 -6.33
CA THR A 348 -21.42 -0.98 -5.54
C THR A 348 -22.17 -2.08 -4.78
N THR A 349 -23.31 -1.78 -4.16
CA THR A 349 -24.16 -2.80 -3.53
C THR A 349 -24.67 -3.82 -4.55
N ILE A 350 -25.04 -3.39 -5.76
CA ILE A 350 -25.47 -4.27 -6.85
C ILE A 350 -24.32 -5.18 -7.31
N LEU A 351 -23.10 -4.65 -7.42
CA LEU A 351 -21.89 -5.43 -7.72
C LEU A 351 -21.68 -6.53 -6.67
N LEU A 352 -21.71 -6.17 -5.39
CA LEU A 352 -21.52 -7.13 -4.29
C LEU A 352 -22.60 -8.22 -4.28
N LEU A 353 -23.87 -7.87 -4.53
CA LEU A 353 -24.96 -8.83 -4.67
C LEU A 353 -24.77 -9.75 -5.88
N GLY A 354 -24.40 -9.19 -7.04
CA GLY A 354 -24.11 -9.95 -8.25
C GLY A 354 -22.98 -10.96 -8.03
N GLN A 355 -21.90 -10.52 -7.37
CA GLN A 355 -20.79 -11.38 -6.95
C GLN A 355 -21.27 -12.50 -6.02
N ALA A 356 -22.11 -12.18 -5.03
CA ALA A 356 -22.65 -13.17 -4.10
C ALA A 356 -23.44 -14.27 -4.84
N TYR A 357 -24.22 -13.94 -5.86
CA TYR A 357 -24.90 -14.94 -6.68
C TYR A 357 -23.93 -15.79 -7.51
N VAL A 358 -22.94 -15.17 -8.15
CA VAL A 358 -21.94 -15.92 -8.94
C VAL A 358 -21.17 -16.91 -8.07
N VAL A 359 -20.71 -16.48 -6.90
CA VAL A 359 -19.98 -17.34 -5.94
C VAL A 359 -20.92 -18.37 -5.30
N GLY A 360 -22.18 -18.02 -5.07
CA GLY A 360 -23.22 -18.93 -4.55
C GLY A 360 -23.77 -19.94 -5.55
N GLY A 361 -23.29 -19.95 -6.80
CA GLY A 361 -23.66 -20.91 -7.85
C GLY A 361 -24.83 -20.50 -8.74
N ASP A 362 -25.53 -19.39 -8.45
CA ASP A 362 -26.60 -18.84 -9.30
C ASP A 362 -26.01 -17.90 -10.36
N ILE A 363 -25.13 -18.48 -11.19
CA ILE A 363 -24.22 -17.74 -12.07
C ILE A 363 -24.99 -16.90 -13.12
N ALA A 364 -26.08 -17.42 -13.66
CA ALA A 364 -26.87 -16.73 -14.68
C ALA A 364 -27.58 -15.48 -14.10
N LEU A 365 -28.12 -15.58 -12.89
CA LEU A 365 -28.72 -14.44 -12.19
C LEU A 365 -27.65 -13.39 -11.87
N GLY A 366 -26.52 -13.82 -11.32
CA GLY A 366 -25.38 -12.95 -11.03
C GLY A 366 -24.88 -12.21 -12.27
N LEU A 367 -24.67 -12.93 -13.39
CA LEU A 367 -24.25 -12.35 -14.67
C LEU A 367 -25.23 -11.30 -15.19
N SER A 368 -26.54 -11.57 -15.12
CA SER A 368 -27.57 -10.62 -15.55
C SER A 368 -27.51 -9.31 -14.74
N ILE A 369 -27.43 -9.43 -13.42
CA ILE A 369 -27.33 -8.29 -12.49
C ILE A 369 -26.05 -7.48 -12.75
N LEU A 370 -24.90 -8.15 -12.85
CA LEU A 370 -23.61 -7.51 -13.07
C LEU A 370 -23.57 -6.80 -14.43
N THR A 371 -24.13 -7.41 -15.49
CA THR A 371 -24.16 -6.81 -16.82
C THR A 371 -25.03 -5.56 -16.86
N LYS A 372 -26.21 -5.58 -16.21
CA LYS A 372 -27.05 -4.39 -16.06
C LYS A 372 -26.33 -3.29 -15.27
N CYS A 373 -25.66 -3.65 -14.18
CA CYS A 373 -24.88 -2.71 -13.38
C CYS A 373 -23.74 -2.07 -14.19
N PHE A 374 -23.02 -2.85 -15.00
CA PHE A 374 -22.01 -2.33 -15.92
C PHE A 374 -22.60 -1.35 -16.93
N GLN A 375 -23.74 -1.66 -17.55
CA GLN A 375 -24.40 -0.75 -18.50
C GLN A 375 -24.82 0.59 -17.89
N LEU A 376 -25.18 0.61 -16.60
CA LEU A 376 -25.55 1.83 -15.89
C LEU A 376 -24.35 2.67 -15.43
N SER A 377 -23.17 2.06 -15.33
CA SER A 377 -21.97 2.67 -14.74
C SER A 377 -20.90 3.02 -15.77
N ASP A 378 -20.82 2.27 -16.87
CA ASP A 378 -19.82 2.47 -17.92
C ASP A 378 -20.03 3.82 -18.64
N GLY A 379 -18.96 4.63 -18.70
CA GLY A 379 -19.01 5.99 -19.21
C GLY A 379 -19.53 7.05 -18.22
N VAL A 380 -20.05 6.64 -17.06
CA VAL A 380 -20.44 7.55 -15.97
C VAL A 380 -19.32 7.68 -14.94
N TYR A 381 -18.71 6.55 -14.56
CA TYR A 381 -17.61 6.49 -13.59
C TYR A 381 -16.27 6.20 -14.26
N SER A 382 -15.19 6.75 -13.69
CA SER A 382 -13.83 6.52 -14.21
C SER A 382 -13.29 5.15 -13.84
N ASP A 383 -12.36 4.66 -14.65
CA ASP A 383 -11.64 3.39 -14.46
C ASP A 383 -10.66 3.43 -13.28
N GLU A 384 -10.40 4.62 -12.73
CA GLU A 384 -9.60 4.78 -11.52
C GLU A 384 -10.34 4.31 -10.26
N ARG A 385 -11.67 4.23 -10.31
CA ARG A 385 -12.48 3.70 -9.20
C ARG A 385 -12.66 2.18 -9.34
N PRO A 386 -12.65 1.42 -8.23
CA PRO A 386 -12.77 -0.04 -8.28
C PRO A 386 -14.03 -0.59 -8.96
N LEU A 387 -15.13 0.16 -8.98
CA LEU A 387 -16.45 -0.32 -9.45
C LEU A 387 -16.40 -0.94 -10.86
N ILE A 388 -15.87 -0.21 -11.85
CA ILE A 388 -15.91 -0.66 -13.25
C ILE A 388 -15.02 -1.90 -13.45
N LEU A 389 -13.79 -1.86 -12.93
CA LEU A 389 -12.86 -2.98 -13.03
C LEU A 389 -13.38 -4.21 -12.25
N GLY A 390 -14.04 -3.99 -11.12
CA GLY A 390 -14.71 -5.03 -10.33
C GLY A 390 -15.83 -5.72 -11.12
N LEU A 391 -16.71 -4.94 -11.74
CA LEU A 391 -17.79 -5.45 -12.58
C LEU A 391 -17.26 -6.29 -13.75
N MET A 392 -16.27 -5.79 -14.49
CA MET A 392 -15.70 -6.50 -15.63
C MET A 392 -15.05 -7.83 -15.22
N ASN A 393 -14.32 -7.83 -14.10
CA ASN A 393 -13.72 -9.05 -13.57
C ASN A 393 -14.78 -10.08 -13.16
N MET A 394 -15.84 -9.66 -12.47
CA MET A 394 -16.92 -10.55 -12.05
C MET A 394 -17.75 -11.08 -13.23
N ILE A 395 -18.01 -10.26 -14.25
CA ILE A 395 -18.66 -10.69 -15.49
C ILE A 395 -17.80 -11.74 -16.21
N GLY A 396 -16.50 -11.50 -16.37
CA GLY A 396 -15.58 -12.46 -16.97
C GLY A 396 -15.47 -13.77 -16.19
N MET A 397 -15.56 -13.70 -14.85
CA MET A 397 -15.63 -14.88 -13.99
C MET A 397 -16.94 -15.65 -14.18
N ALA A 398 -18.08 -14.97 -14.23
CA ALA A 398 -19.37 -15.63 -14.47
C ALA A 398 -19.40 -16.35 -15.82
N TYR A 399 -18.92 -15.72 -16.90
CA TYR A 399 -18.76 -16.39 -18.21
C TYR A 399 -17.84 -17.62 -18.13
N SER A 400 -16.77 -17.56 -17.33
CA SER A 400 -15.88 -18.71 -17.13
C SER A 400 -16.57 -19.88 -16.46
N TYR A 401 -17.42 -19.63 -15.47
CA TYR A 401 -18.19 -20.68 -14.79
C TYR A 401 -19.30 -21.26 -15.69
N LEU A 402 -19.80 -20.48 -16.65
CA LEU A 402 -20.70 -20.97 -17.71
C LEU A 402 -19.96 -21.66 -18.86
N ASN A 403 -18.63 -21.83 -18.77
CA ASN A 403 -17.77 -22.38 -19.81
C ASN A 403 -17.82 -21.61 -21.15
N GLN A 404 -18.20 -20.33 -21.10
CA GLN A 404 -18.22 -19.39 -22.24
C GLN A 404 -16.87 -18.64 -22.29
N LEU A 405 -15.84 -19.36 -22.74
CA LEU A 405 -14.44 -18.95 -22.56
C LEU A 405 -14.04 -17.74 -23.42
N HIS A 406 -14.61 -17.57 -24.61
CA HIS A 406 -14.31 -16.44 -25.49
C HIS A 406 -14.88 -15.13 -24.93
N GLU A 407 -16.09 -15.17 -24.39
CA GLU A 407 -16.74 -14.05 -23.71
C GLU A 407 -15.96 -13.68 -22.44
N ALA A 408 -15.58 -14.68 -21.64
CA ALA A 408 -14.74 -14.48 -20.45
C ALA A 408 -13.41 -13.79 -20.81
N HIS A 409 -12.74 -14.25 -21.86
CA HIS A 409 -11.51 -13.66 -22.35
C HIS A 409 -11.73 -12.21 -22.80
N ALA A 410 -12.75 -11.94 -23.61
CA ALA A 410 -13.04 -10.58 -24.09
C ALA A 410 -13.27 -9.58 -22.94
N TRP A 411 -14.01 -9.98 -21.91
CA TRP A 411 -14.23 -9.13 -20.73
C TRP A 411 -12.95 -8.89 -19.93
N ARG A 412 -12.15 -9.93 -19.69
CA ARG A 412 -10.91 -9.83 -18.92
C ARG A 412 -9.81 -9.08 -19.67
N GLN A 413 -9.72 -9.22 -21.00
CA GLN A 413 -8.80 -8.43 -21.83
C GLN A 413 -9.15 -6.94 -21.72
N ARG A 414 -10.42 -6.58 -21.92
CA ARG A 414 -10.88 -5.20 -21.76
C ARG A 414 -10.60 -4.67 -20.35
N CYS A 415 -10.79 -5.50 -19.33
CA CYS A 415 -10.51 -5.13 -17.93
C CYS A 415 -9.02 -4.83 -17.72
N TYR A 416 -8.14 -5.71 -18.20
CA TYR A 416 -6.69 -5.52 -18.13
C TYR A 416 -6.26 -4.24 -18.86
N ASP A 417 -6.73 -4.02 -20.10
CA ASP A 417 -6.37 -2.84 -20.88
C ASP A 417 -6.81 -1.54 -20.21
N ARG A 418 -8.01 -1.52 -19.61
CA ARG A 418 -8.51 -0.35 -18.84
C ARG A 418 -7.71 -0.13 -17.56
N ALA A 419 -7.43 -1.20 -16.81
CA ALA A 419 -6.63 -1.12 -15.59
C ALA A 419 -5.21 -0.60 -15.87
N VAL A 420 -4.56 -1.08 -16.94
CA VAL A 420 -3.23 -0.60 -17.34
C VAL A 420 -3.26 0.87 -17.73
N ARG A 421 -4.27 1.31 -18.50
CA ARG A 421 -4.39 2.73 -18.89
C ARG A 421 -4.64 3.65 -17.70
N ALA A 422 -5.50 3.24 -16.77
CA ALA A 422 -5.92 4.09 -15.65
C ALA A 422 -4.93 4.08 -14.48
N LEU A 423 -4.31 2.93 -14.19
CA LEU A 423 -3.55 2.71 -12.96
C LEU A 423 -2.08 2.35 -13.19
N GLY A 424 -1.71 1.99 -14.42
CA GLY A 424 -0.38 1.49 -14.78
C GLY A 424 -0.24 -0.03 -14.59
N LYS A 425 0.66 -0.64 -15.36
CA LYS A 425 0.83 -2.11 -15.44
C LYS A 425 1.27 -2.77 -14.13
N THR A 426 1.93 -2.03 -13.25
CA THR A 426 2.44 -2.52 -11.97
C THR A 426 1.42 -2.36 -10.84
N ASN A 427 0.28 -1.71 -11.06
CA ASN A 427 -0.72 -1.52 -10.02
C ASN A 427 -1.33 -2.88 -9.58
N PRO A 428 -1.63 -3.10 -8.28
CA PRO A 428 -2.22 -4.37 -7.82
C PRO A 428 -3.48 -4.79 -8.58
N LEU A 429 -4.36 -3.85 -8.94
CA LEU A 429 -5.59 -4.13 -9.69
C LEU A 429 -5.30 -4.51 -11.14
N ALA A 430 -4.28 -3.93 -11.76
CA ALA A 430 -3.83 -4.32 -13.10
C ALA A 430 -3.21 -5.72 -13.09
N CYS A 431 -2.37 -6.03 -12.10
CA CYS A 431 -1.80 -7.37 -11.91
C CYS A 431 -2.87 -8.43 -11.62
N PHE A 432 -3.92 -8.09 -10.86
CA PHE A 432 -5.06 -8.98 -10.62
C PHE A 432 -5.85 -9.25 -11.92
N SER A 433 -6.10 -8.21 -12.71
CA SER A 433 -6.78 -8.34 -14.01
C SER A 433 -5.94 -9.16 -15.01
N ALA A 434 -4.61 -8.99 -14.99
CA ALA A 434 -3.66 -9.78 -15.76
C ALA A 434 -3.73 -11.27 -15.39
N PHE A 435 -3.79 -11.60 -14.10
CA PHE A 435 -3.94 -12.97 -13.63
C PHE A 435 -5.23 -13.63 -14.15
N ASN A 436 -6.35 -12.90 -14.11
CA ASN A 436 -7.64 -13.39 -14.61
C ASN A 436 -7.62 -13.60 -16.13
N LEU A 437 -7.01 -12.67 -16.87
CA LEU A 437 -6.82 -12.79 -18.32
C LEU A 437 -5.96 -14.02 -18.66
N CYS A 438 -4.83 -14.21 -17.97
CA CYS A 438 -3.96 -15.39 -18.11
C CYS A 438 -4.75 -16.70 -17.91
N THR A 439 -5.66 -16.74 -16.93
CA THR A 439 -6.51 -17.92 -16.69
C THR A 439 -7.43 -18.21 -17.88
N SER A 440 -7.95 -17.19 -18.56
CA SER A 440 -8.80 -17.36 -19.74
C SER A 440 -7.99 -17.83 -20.94
N GLN A 441 -6.83 -17.22 -21.17
CA GLN A 441 -5.90 -17.59 -22.24
C GLN A 441 -5.42 -19.03 -22.10
N LEU A 442 -5.11 -19.47 -20.87
CA LEU A 442 -4.75 -20.86 -20.58
C LEU A 442 -5.88 -21.83 -20.97
N LYS A 443 -7.13 -21.52 -20.64
CA LYS A 443 -8.29 -22.35 -21.03
C LYS A 443 -8.57 -22.35 -22.54
N LEU A 444 -8.18 -21.30 -23.25
CA LEU A 444 -8.30 -21.19 -24.71
C LEU A 444 -7.10 -21.78 -25.47
N GLY A 445 -6.06 -22.25 -24.77
CA GLY A 445 -4.84 -22.77 -25.39
C GLY A 445 -3.83 -21.69 -25.83
N GLU A 446 -4.05 -20.44 -25.44
CA GLU A 446 -3.20 -19.30 -25.79
C GLU A 446 -2.01 -19.15 -24.82
N TYR A 447 -1.13 -20.15 -24.79
CA TYR A 447 -0.10 -20.23 -23.75
C TYR A 447 1.00 -19.16 -23.85
N ILE A 448 1.38 -18.76 -25.06
CA ILE A 448 2.45 -17.76 -25.29
C ILE A 448 2.07 -16.37 -24.73
N PRO A 449 0.93 -15.76 -25.10
CA PRO A 449 0.54 -14.47 -24.53
C PRO A 449 0.29 -14.57 -23.03
N ALA A 450 -0.25 -15.69 -22.54
CA ALA A 450 -0.40 -15.93 -21.10
C ALA A 450 0.94 -15.94 -20.36
N THR A 451 2.00 -16.51 -20.94
CA THR A 451 3.35 -16.48 -20.35
C THR A 451 3.90 -15.08 -20.22
N LEU A 452 3.78 -14.24 -21.27
CA LEU A 452 4.27 -12.86 -21.20
C LEU A 452 3.56 -12.08 -20.09
N LEU A 453 2.25 -12.25 -19.99
CA LEU A 453 1.44 -11.60 -18.97
C LEU A 453 1.80 -12.06 -17.55
N MET A 454 1.98 -13.37 -17.36
CA MET A 454 2.35 -13.96 -16.07
C MET A 454 3.80 -13.64 -15.68
N GLN A 455 4.71 -13.40 -16.65
CA GLN A 455 6.07 -12.92 -16.39
C GLN A 455 6.04 -11.53 -15.78
N ASP A 456 5.27 -10.60 -16.36
CA ASP A 456 5.10 -9.25 -15.82
C ASP A 456 4.51 -9.28 -14.40
N VAL A 457 3.52 -10.15 -14.16
CA VAL A 457 2.92 -10.30 -12.82
C VAL A 457 3.90 -10.95 -11.84
N TYR A 458 4.64 -11.99 -12.23
CA TYR A 458 5.67 -12.59 -11.39
C TYR A 458 6.72 -11.55 -11.00
N GLU A 459 7.21 -10.76 -11.94
CA GLU A 459 8.19 -9.72 -11.65
C GLU A 459 7.62 -8.60 -10.78
N SER A 460 6.37 -8.21 -11.01
CA SER A 460 5.70 -7.26 -10.13
C SER A 460 5.52 -7.82 -8.72
N ARG A 461 5.14 -9.08 -8.54
CA ARG A 461 4.91 -9.70 -7.22
C ARG A 461 6.23 -10.00 -6.52
N ARG A 462 7.24 -10.49 -7.23
CA ARG A 462 8.60 -10.66 -6.73
C ARG A 462 9.16 -9.35 -6.22
N ARG A 463 8.92 -8.25 -6.94
CA ARG A 463 9.24 -6.90 -6.44
C ARG A 463 8.39 -6.52 -5.23
N LYS A 464 7.07 -6.53 -5.33
CA LYS A 464 6.22 -5.99 -4.25
C LYS A 464 6.13 -6.83 -2.99
N HIS A 465 6.31 -8.13 -3.09
CA HIS A 465 6.08 -9.10 -2.01
C HIS A 465 7.31 -9.97 -1.75
N GLY A 466 8.37 -9.88 -2.55
CA GLY A 466 9.61 -10.65 -2.35
C GLY A 466 9.52 -12.06 -2.93
N ALA A 467 10.69 -12.71 -3.06
CA ALA A 467 10.80 -14.02 -3.69
C ALA A 467 10.15 -15.16 -2.89
N THR A 468 10.08 -15.03 -1.56
CA THR A 468 9.56 -16.06 -0.65
C THR A 468 8.06 -15.94 -0.38
N HIS A 469 7.41 -14.88 -0.86
CA HIS A 469 5.99 -14.68 -0.60
C HIS A 469 5.12 -15.59 -1.46
N ASP A 470 4.03 -16.07 -0.85
CA ASP A 470 3.14 -17.05 -1.45
C ASP A 470 2.59 -16.60 -2.82
N ASP A 471 2.17 -15.34 -2.94
CA ASP A 471 1.71 -14.78 -4.23
C ASP A 471 2.78 -14.79 -5.33
N THR A 472 4.06 -14.60 -4.97
CA THR A 472 5.17 -14.64 -5.92
C THR A 472 5.38 -16.08 -6.40
N TRP A 473 5.39 -17.03 -5.47
CA TRP A 473 5.46 -18.46 -5.80
C TRP A 473 4.28 -18.91 -6.65
N PHE A 474 3.07 -18.47 -6.32
CA PHE A 474 1.89 -18.78 -7.10
C PHE A 474 2.01 -18.30 -8.56
N ALA A 475 2.52 -17.07 -8.78
CA ALA A 475 2.81 -16.57 -10.11
C ALA A 475 3.93 -17.37 -10.82
N TYR A 476 4.97 -17.77 -10.09
CA TYR A 476 6.07 -18.57 -10.61
C TYR A 476 5.61 -19.97 -11.04
N ILE A 477 4.83 -20.65 -10.19
CA ILE A 477 4.22 -21.95 -10.50
C ILE A 477 3.31 -21.85 -11.71
N ARG A 478 2.55 -20.75 -11.87
CA ARG A 478 1.75 -20.52 -13.09
C ARG A 478 2.60 -20.40 -14.36
N LEU A 479 3.78 -19.78 -14.29
CA LEU A 479 4.74 -19.83 -15.38
C LEU A 479 5.20 -21.26 -15.67
N GLY A 480 5.47 -22.05 -14.63
CA GLY A 480 5.76 -23.48 -14.75
C GLY A 480 4.68 -24.23 -15.52
N HIS A 481 3.40 -24.04 -15.16
CA HIS A 481 2.26 -24.66 -15.86
C HIS A 481 2.23 -24.27 -17.33
N LEU A 482 2.38 -22.97 -17.63
CA LEU A 482 2.38 -22.45 -18.99
C LEU A 482 3.53 -23.02 -19.83
N TYR A 483 4.70 -23.25 -19.24
CA TYR A 483 5.82 -23.88 -19.93
C TYR A 483 5.60 -25.39 -20.16
N VAL A 484 4.92 -26.11 -19.25
CA VAL A 484 4.47 -27.49 -19.51
C VAL A 484 3.59 -27.52 -20.76
N PHE A 485 2.58 -26.65 -20.84
CA PHE A 485 1.67 -26.61 -21.99
C PHE A 485 2.35 -26.18 -23.31
N GLN A 486 3.48 -25.48 -23.24
CA GLN A 486 4.29 -25.12 -24.42
C GLN A 486 5.29 -26.21 -24.83
N GLY A 487 5.40 -27.31 -24.08
CA GLY A 487 6.43 -28.33 -24.31
C GLY A 487 7.84 -27.91 -23.90
N LYS A 488 7.99 -26.83 -23.10
CA LYS A 488 9.28 -26.34 -22.59
C LYS A 488 9.60 -27.00 -21.26
N TYR A 489 9.71 -28.33 -21.27
CA TYR A 489 9.77 -29.16 -20.07
C TYR A 489 10.99 -28.84 -19.19
N ASP A 490 12.17 -28.55 -19.75
CA ASP A 490 13.35 -28.20 -18.94
C ASP A 490 13.12 -26.96 -18.06
N THR A 491 12.48 -25.93 -18.62
CA THR A 491 12.18 -24.71 -17.87
C THR A 491 11.06 -24.95 -16.86
N ALA A 492 10.04 -25.71 -17.24
CA ALA A 492 8.93 -26.07 -16.35
C ALA A 492 9.41 -26.91 -15.16
N SER A 493 10.21 -27.95 -15.40
CA SER A 493 10.82 -28.81 -14.39
C SER A 493 11.59 -27.99 -13.36
N ARG A 494 12.47 -27.08 -13.81
CA ARG A 494 13.22 -26.21 -12.91
C ARG A 494 12.29 -25.42 -11.99
N ILE A 495 11.30 -24.73 -12.55
CA ILE A 495 10.36 -23.90 -11.80
C ILE A 495 9.57 -24.74 -10.79
N LEU A 496 9.05 -25.89 -11.21
CA LEU A 496 8.17 -26.72 -10.39
C LEU A 496 8.94 -27.43 -9.26
N TYR A 497 10.16 -27.93 -9.53
CA TYR A 497 11.00 -28.50 -8.47
C TYR A 497 11.52 -27.44 -7.50
N GLU A 498 11.95 -26.27 -7.98
CA GLU A 498 12.29 -25.13 -7.10
C GLU A 498 11.10 -24.74 -6.20
N SER A 499 9.88 -24.81 -6.73
CA SER A 499 8.65 -24.52 -5.97
C SER A 499 8.31 -25.62 -4.97
N ASP A 500 8.57 -26.89 -5.29
CA ASP A 500 8.36 -28.02 -4.36
C ASP A 500 9.39 -28.03 -3.23
N ASP A 501 10.65 -27.70 -3.52
CA ASP A 501 11.70 -27.49 -2.51
C ASP A 501 11.31 -26.39 -1.51
N ALA A 502 10.60 -25.36 -1.99
CA ALA A 502 10.08 -24.27 -1.17
C ALA A 502 8.74 -24.59 -0.46
N ARG A 503 8.19 -25.81 -0.55
CA ARG A 503 6.83 -26.14 -0.06
C ARG A 503 6.54 -25.74 1.39
N SER A 504 7.55 -25.73 2.26
CA SER A 504 7.41 -25.41 3.69
C SER A 504 6.96 -23.97 3.97
N ILE A 505 7.20 -23.05 3.04
CA ILE A 505 6.84 -21.64 3.14
C ILE A 505 5.59 -21.27 2.30
N LEU A 506 5.04 -22.23 1.55
CA LEU A 506 3.88 -22.02 0.69
C LEU A 506 2.57 -22.22 1.45
N SER A 507 1.53 -21.48 1.08
CA SER A 507 0.17 -21.75 1.53
C SER A 507 -0.32 -23.09 0.98
N SER A 508 -1.29 -23.71 1.65
CA SER A 508 -1.88 -24.98 1.20
C SER A 508 -2.38 -24.90 -0.25
N THR A 509 -2.96 -23.76 -0.64
CA THR A 509 -3.44 -23.51 -2.01
C THR A 509 -2.29 -23.48 -3.02
N THR A 510 -1.17 -22.86 -2.69
CA THR A 510 -0.01 -22.76 -3.58
C THR A 510 0.73 -24.09 -3.68
N GLN A 511 0.83 -24.85 -2.57
CA GLN A 511 1.35 -26.23 -2.59
C GLN A 511 0.51 -27.14 -3.50
N LEU A 512 -0.81 -27.01 -3.48
CA LEU A 512 -1.69 -27.72 -4.41
C LEU A 512 -1.43 -27.37 -5.87
N GLN A 513 -1.24 -26.08 -6.18
CA GLN A 513 -0.88 -25.69 -7.55
C GLN A 513 0.45 -26.27 -7.98
N CYS A 514 1.46 -26.25 -7.10
CA CYS A 514 2.77 -26.84 -7.39
C CYS A 514 2.63 -28.33 -7.74
N ARG A 515 1.92 -29.10 -6.91
CA ARG A 515 1.67 -30.54 -7.15
C ARG A 515 0.84 -30.78 -8.41
N LEU A 516 -0.13 -29.93 -8.72
CA LEU A 516 -0.86 -30.00 -9.98
C LEU A 516 0.10 -29.81 -11.18
N GLY A 517 0.99 -28.83 -11.09
CA GLY A 517 2.05 -28.59 -12.07
C GLY A 517 2.97 -29.78 -12.26
N LEU A 518 3.48 -30.36 -11.17
CA LEU A 518 4.32 -31.57 -11.20
C LEU A 518 3.57 -32.75 -11.80
N GLY A 519 2.30 -32.98 -11.43
CA GLY A 519 1.48 -34.02 -12.02
C GLY A 519 1.31 -33.86 -13.54
N MET A 520 1.09 -32.62 -14.02
CA MET A 520 1.02 -32.33 -15.46
C MET A 520 2.37 -32.54 -16.17
N LEU A 521 3.48 -32.21 -15.51
CA LEU A 521 4.83 -32.43 -16.02
C LEU A 521 5.13 -33.93 -16.16
N TYR A 522 4.88 -34.73 -15.12
CA TYR A 522 5.04 -36.19 -15.15
C TYR A 522 4.18 -36.83 -16.24
N LEU A 523 2.93 -36.40 -16.37
CA LEU A 523 2.04 -36.87 -17.43
C LEU A 523 2.62 -36.55 -18.82
N SER A 524 3.19 -35.37 -19.00
CA SER A 524 3.81 -34.94 -20.26
C SER A 524 5.10 -35.70 -20.59
N ASN A 525 5.84 -36.16 -19.57
CA ASN A 525 7.04 -36.98 -19.73
C ASN A 525 6.75 -38.48 -19.88
N GLY A 526 5.48 -38.91 -19.76
CA GLY A 526 5.09 -40.33 -19.80
C GLY A 526 5.29 -41.09 -18.48
N GLU A 527 5.53 -40.39 -17.38
CA GLU A 527 5.71 -40.94 -16.04
C GLU A 527 4.35 -41.12 -15.34
N PHE A 528 3.53 -42.05 -15.87
CA PHE A 528 2.11 -42.16 -15.52
C PHE A 528 1.83 -42.47 -14.05
N GLU A 529 2.63 -43.33 -13.40
CA GLU A 529 2.44 -43.67 -11.98
C GLU A 529 2.65 -42.44 -11.08
N SER A 530 3.73 -41.68 -11.32
CA SER A 530 4.01 -40.44 -10.58
C SER A 530 2.95 -39.37 -10.86
N ALA A 531 2.48 -39.26 -12.10
CA ALA A 531 1.38 -38.36 -12.46
C ALA A 531 0.09 -38.72 -11.71
N GLU A 532 -0.30 -40.00 -11.69
CA GLU A 532 -1.49 -40.48 -11.00
C GLU A 532 -1.43 -40.18 -9.50
N GLN A 533 -0.28 -40.41 -8.86
CA GLN A 533 -0.08 -40.12 -7.44
C GLN A 533 -0.31 -38.64 -7.12
N HIS A 534 0.31 -37.72 -7.88
CA HIS A 534 0.20 -36.29 -7.64
C HIS A 534 -1.22 -35.78 -7.93
N LEU A 535 -1.79 -36.14 -9.08
CA LEU A 535 -3.10 -35.66 -9.50
C LEU A 535 -4.23 -36.21 -8.63
N SER A 536 -4.14 -37.47 -8.18
CA SER A 536 -5.12 -38.06 -7.26
C SER A 536 -5.09 -37.42 -5.88
N SER A 537 -3.89 -37.11 -5.36
CA SER A 537 -3.72 -36.38 -4.10
C SER A 537 -4.33 -34.97 -4.19
N VAL A 538 -4.03 -34.23 -5.26
CA VAL A 538 -4.59 -32.90 -5.50
C VAL A 538 -6.12 -32.95 -5.60
N HIS A 539 -6.68 -33.94 -6.31
CA HIS A 539 -8.13 -34.11 -6.42
C HIS A 539 -8.81 -34.39 -5.07
N GLN A 540 -8.23 -35.26 -4.25
CA GLN A 540 -8.76 -35.55 -2.91
C GLN A 540 -8.76 -34.31 -2.03
N GLU A 541 -7.71 -33.51 -2.07
CA GLU A 541 -7.63 -32.27 -1.30
C GLU A 541 -8.60 -31.20 -1.80
N TYR A 542 -8.76 -31.04 -3.11
CA TYR A 542 -9.80 -30.15 -3.65
C TYR A 542 -11.20 -30.56 -3.23
N LYS A 543 -11.50 -31.88 -3.17
CA LYS A 543 -12.78 -32.37 -2.65
C LYS A 543 -13.03 -32.04 -1.18
N LEU A 544 -11.98 -31.88 -0.38
CA LEU A 544 -12.08 -31.49 1.03
C LEU A 544 -12.22 -29.97 1.18
N MET A 545 -11.58 -29.20 0.30
CA MET A 545 -11.59 -27.73 0.34
C MET A 545 -12.79 -27.09 -0.34
N LEU A 546 -13.30 -27.70 -1.39
CA LEU A 546 -14.33 -27.14 -2.25
C LEU A 546 -15.63 -27.94 -2.10
N SER A 547 -16.77 -27.27 -2.13
CA SER A 547 -18.05 -27.97 -2.14
C SER A 547 -18.18 -28.83 -3.39
N ALA A 548 -19.00 -29.88 -3.34
CA ALA A 548 -19.29 -30.71 -4.51
C ALA A 548 -19.95 -29.90 -5.67
N THR A 549 -20.43 -28.70 -5.37
CA THR A 549 -21.03 -27.75 -6.32
C THR A 549 -20.06 -26.62 -6.71
N HIS A 550 -18.82 -26.65 -6.24
CA HIS A 550 -17.82 -25.67 -6.66
C HIS A 550 -17.50 -25.90 -8.14
N PRO A 551 -17.70 -24.88 -9.00
CA PRO A 551 -17.50 -25.02 -10.44
C PRO A 551 -16.03 -25.22 -10.84
#